data_AF-G7W2W6-F1
#
_entry.id   AF-G7W2W6-F1
#
_cell.length_a   1.000
_cell.length_b   1.000
_cell.length_c   1.000
_cell.angle_alpha   90.00
_cell.angle_beta   90.00
_cell.angle_gamma   90.00
#
_symmetry.space_group_name_H-M   'P 1'
#
loop_
_entity.id
_entity.type
_entity.pdbx_description
1 polymer ?
#
loop_
_entity_poly.entity_id
_entity_poly.type
_entity_poly.pdbx_seq_one_letter_code
_entity_poly.pdbx_strand_id
1 'polypeptide(L)'
;MFSRDRKWFLFIGIICTMMIMTSISAWQPQTAGAASTTASKVDAVLVVDMSNSMNTSDPGKIGNEAMKMFIDMLSTQNDKVGIVAYTDVVQREKALLNITSEADKQELKSFIDGLNRGAYTDTSVGVKEAIRILQDGKIAGHAPMIVMLADGNNDLNKTTGRTESQSDQDMAKAVAEAKNSGVPIYTIGLNADGKLNKNKLADIAQQTGGKSFITSSADDLPNILSEIFASNLKLKVVPLQSITANGNYQDVTVTVPNDSVLEANISIMSSKPVDVRLIDPSGNTKPIPSSDVLLSKSKSYSLMKLLKPVAGDWKLQVKGVQQDQIDINLVFNYDLELKLDAPPAKAYKKGDAVQIRSYLTSNNQQLQDQELYANMNAVLKVKDLDSGTTNEVPLKNEGDAFTGSYTIPDEHDYELTVRAEEKSFYRETQPVTISAKAAAGSGTNTGTTGPAAPAEKSKLLPLILLGLGLIVLLIAAYFIWKAVKKANRGFVGQIVLEIRDENTGEKTYPQYKKLNTFRGKFNLHQLLQLAPEFAETDKVVFTPGNQDRIMVRSTLEITIEKSGRAVDTGSGLELKNGDRLTIPLASVDKTILLEFISVNS
;
A
#
# COMPACT_ATOMS: atom_id res chain seq x y z
N MET A 1 -67.38 -20.32 -18.19
CA MET A 1 -66.97 -18.89 -18.26
C MET A 1 -66.67 -18.45 -16.84
N PHE A 2 -65.44 -18.00 -16.58
CA PHE A 2 -64.82 -17.66 -15.28
C PHE A 2 -64.64 -18.86 -14.31
N SER A 3 -63.49 -19.12 -13.66
CA SER A 3 -62.45 -18.22 -13.20
C SER A 3 -61.08 -18.91 -13.17
N ARG A 4 -60.13 -18.40 -13.96
CA ARG A 4 -58.69 -18.70 -13.84
C ARG A 4 -57.89 -17.49 -13.36
N ASP A 5 -58.59 -16.40 -13.04
CA ASP A 5 -57.98 -15.10 -12.71
C ASP A 5 -57.85 -14.84 -11.20
N ARG A 6 -58.48 -15.65 -10.34
CA ARG A 6 -58.44 -15.42 -8.88
C ARG A 6 -57.20 -15.94 -8.16
N LYS A 7 -56.42 -16.85 -8.78
CA LYS A 7 -55.20 -17.41 -8.18
C LYS A 7 -53.95 -16.56 -8.45
N TRP A 8 -53.97 -15.68 -9.45
CA TRP A 8 -52.85 -14.81 -9.79
C TRP A 8 -52.79 -13.56 -8.89
N PHE A 9 -53.96 -13.01 -8.49
CA PHE A 9 -54.02 -11.87 -7.57
C PHE A 9 -53.61 -12.21 -6.13
N LEU A 10 -53.77 -13.46 -5.68
CA LEU A 10 -53.37 -13.90 -4.34
C LEU A 10 -51.85 -14.12 -4.20
N PHE A 11 -51.16 -14.47 -5.30
CA PHE A 11 -49.70 -14.65 -5.30
C PHE A 11 -48.93 -13.31 -5.39
N ILE A 12 -49.49 -12.32 -6.10
CA ILE A 12 -48.92 -10.97 -6.21
C ILE A 12 -49.08 -10.19 -4.89
N GLY A 13 -50.17 -10.43 -4.15
CA GLY A 13 -50.42 -9.79 -2.85
C GLY A 13 -49.42 -10.18 -1.76
N ILE A 14 -48.96 -11.44 -1.72
CA ILE A 14 -48.02 -11.95 -0.71
C ILE A 14 -46.57 -11.48 -0.99
N ILE A 15 -46.21 -11.29 -2.26
CA ILE A 15 -44.89 -10.75 -2.64
C ILE A 15 -44.81 -9.24 -2.35
N CYS A 16 -45.91 -8.50 -2.48
CA CYS A 16 -45.93 -7.07 -2.17
C CYS A 16 -45.88 -6.77 -0.66
N THR A 17 -46.49 -7.59 0.21
CA THR A 17 -46.37 -7.42 1.67
C THR A 17 -44.99 -7.81 2.21
N MET A 18 -44.28 -8.73 1.56
CA MET A 18 -42.91 -9.10 1.93
C MET A 18 -41.86 -8.09 1.46
N MET A 19 -42.18 -7.24 0.47
CA MET A 19 -41.30 -6.16 -0.03
C MET A 19 -41.50 -4.81 0.70
N ILE A 20 -42.61 -4.64 1.43
CA ILE A 20 -42.90 -3.40 2.18
C ILE A 20 -42.39 -3.47 3.63
N MET A 21 -42.04 -4.66 4.15
CA MET A 21 -41.48 -4.80 5.51
C MET A 21 -39.95 -4.64 5.61
N THR A 22 -39.25 -4.41 4.49
CA THR A 22 -37.78 -4.21 4.46
C THR A 22 -37.35 -2.76 4.21
N SER A 23 -38.28 -1.80 4.12
CA SER A 23 -37.98 -0.41 3.72
C SER A 23 -38.02 0.64 4.83
N ILE A 24 -38.04 0.25 6.12
CA ILE A 24 -37.99 1.21 7.25
C ILE A 24 -36.57 1.44 7.81
N SER A 25 -35.54 0.71 7.34
CA SER A 25 -34.16 0.85 7.88
C SER A 25 -33.21 1.62 6.98
N ALA A 26 -33.64 2.73 6.36
CA ALA A 26 -32.76 3.49 5.46
C ALA A 26 -32.86 5.01 5.61
N TRP A 27 -33.14 5.54 6.80
CA TRP A 27 -32.82 6.93 7.14
C TRP A 27 -31.75 6.95 8.23
N GLN A 28 -30.52 6.65 7.85
CA GLN A 28 -29.36 7.20 8.55
C GLN A 28 -28.77 8.30 7.65
N PRO A 29 -28.58 9.53 8.16
CA PRO A 29 -27.81 10.52 7.43
C PRO A 29 -26.40 9.97 7.26
N GLN A 30 -26.06 9.63 6.03
CA GLN A 30 -24.72 9.22 5.65
C GLN A 30 -23.86 10.47 5.65
N THR A 31 -23.28 10.79 6.81
CA THR A 31 -22.14 11.69 6.86
C THR A 31 -21.06 11.07 5.98
N ALA A 32 -20.48 11.87 5.10
CA ALA A 32 -19.30 11.48 4.35
C ALA A 32 -18.15 11.26 5.35
N GLY A 33 -18.07 10.06 5.90
CA GLY A 33 -16.90 9.60 6.62
C GLY A 33 -15.77 9.53 5.61
N ALA A 34 -14.80 10.43 5.73
CA ALA A 34 -13.48 10.17 5.17
C ALA A 34 -13.05 8.79 5.69
N ALA A 35 -12.91 7.83 4.77
CA ALA A 35 -12.48 6.48 5.11
C ALA A 35 -11.14 6.59 5.83
N SER A 36 -11.19 6.37 7.13
CA SER A 36 -10.04 6.45 8.02
C SER A 36 -9.40 5.08 8.00
N THR A 37 -8.62 4.84 6.96
CA THR A 37 -7.98 3.55 6.78
C THR A 37 -6.81 3.43 7.75
N THR A 38 -7.02 2.80 8.90
CA THR A 38 -5.86 2.35 9.68
C THR A 38 -5.35 1.12 8.97
N ALA A 39 -4.25 1.33 8.27
CA ALA A 39 -3.73 0.36 7.36
C ALA A 39 -2.98 -0.75 8.10
N SER A 40 -3.47 -1.98 7.98
CA SER A 40 -2.72 -3.20 8.29
C SER A 40 -1.68 -3.55 7.21
N LYS A 41 -1.71 -2.82 6.09
CA LYS A 41 -0.88 -2.98 4.90
C LYS A 41 0.02 -1.79 4.68
N VAL A 42 1.13 -2.00 4.01
CA VAL A 42 2.16 -0.99 3.80
C VAL A 42 2.30 -0.63 2.32
N ASP A 43 2.47 0.65 2.04
CA ASP A 43 3.02 1.15 0.78
C ASP A 43 4.41 1.74 1.06
N ALA A 44 5.47 1.01 0.79
CA ALA A 44 6.83 1.43 1.12
C ALA A 44 7.62 1.84 -0.13
N VAL A 45 8.47 2.85 -0.02
CA VAL A 45 9.56 3.08 -1.00
C VAL A 45 10.90 3.03 -0.28
N LEU A 46 11.77 2.13 -0.74
CA LEU A 46 13.13 1.97 -0.27
C LEU A 46 14.04 2.86 -1.10
N VAL A 47 14.77 3.76 -0.44
CA VAL A 47 15.64 4.74 -1.09
C VAL A 47 17.06 4.45 -0.67
N VAL A 48 17.94 4.14 -1.61
CA VAL A 48 19.32 3.78 -1.31
C VAL A 48 20.29 4.69 -2.04
N ASP A 49 21.23 5.22 -1.26
CA ASP A 49 22.38 5.95 -1.77
C ASP A 49 23.35 4.97 -2.43
N MET A 50 23.59 5.18 -3.72
CA MET A 50 24.53 4.41 -4.52
C MET A 50 25.73 5.26 -4.94
N SER A 51 26.05 6.34 -4.24
CA SER A 51 27.21 7.15 -4.56
C SER A 51 28.54 6.49 -4.23
N ASN A 52 29.63 7.09 -4.70
CA ASN A 52 30.99 6.58 -4.47
C ASN A 52 31.43 6.67 -2.99
N SER A 53 30.89 7.58 -2.18
CA SER A 53 31.20 7.64 -0.74
C SER A 53 30.77 6.37 -0.02
N MET A 54 29.71 5.72 -0.50
CA MET A 54 29.23 4.44 0.02
C MET A 54 30.26 3.31 -0.11
N ASN A 55 31.33 3.48 -0.91
CA ASN A 55 32.47 2.56 -0.89
C ASN A 55 33.19 2.50 0.46
N THR A 56 33.17 3.59 1.23
CA THR A 56 33.76 3.65 2.57
C THR A 56 32.72 3.63 3.66
N SER A 57 31.55 4.26 3.46
CA SER A 57 30.49 4.33 4.47
C SER A 57 29.67 3.04 4.58
N ASP A 58 29.65 2.22 3.51
CA ASP A 58 29.00 0.90 3.49
C ASP A 58 29.76 -0.15 2.66
N PRO A 59 31.00 -0.53 3.00
CA PRO A 59 31.80 -1.48 2.21
C PRO A 59 31.15 -2.87 2.11
N GLY A 60 30.36 -3.25 3.11
CA GLY A 60 29.67 -4.54 3.18
C GLY A 60 28.34 -4.60 2.42
N LYS A 61 27.89 -3.49 1.82
CA LYS A 61 26.55 -3.36 1.23
C LYS A 61 25.42 -3.69 2.21
N ILE A 62 25.59 -3.29 3.48
CA ILE A 62 24.59 -3.39 4.55
C ILE A 62 23.28 -2.73 4.11
N GLY A 63 23.33 -1.63 3.33
CA GLY A 63 22.13 -1.01 2.77
C GLY A 63 21.32 -1.95 1.87
N ASN A 64 22.00 -2.75 1.04
CA ASN A 64 21.33 -3.74 0.19
C ASN A 64 20.70 -4.85 1.03
N GLU A 65 21.41 -5.34 2.05
CA GLU A 65 20.89 -6.37 2.96
C GLU A 65 19.68 -5.87 3.74
N ALA A 66 19.69 -4.62 4.21
CA ALA A 66 18.56 -3.99 4.87
C ALA A 66 17.32 -3.91 3.96
N MET A 67 17.49 -3.55 2.68
CA MET A 67 16.39 -3.53 1.73
C MET A 67 15.81 -4.93 1.49
N LYS A 68 16.65 -5.95 1.33
CA LYS A 68 16.19 -7.35 1.16
C LYS A 68 15.45 -7.84 2.40
N MET A 69 15.99 -7.53 3.58
CA MET A 69 15.36 -7.87 4.85
C MET A 69 14.00 -7.19 5.01
N PHE A 70 13.90 -5.91 4.65
CA PHE A 70 12.63 -5.20 4.65
C PHE A 70 11.61 -5.89 3.74
N ILE A 71 12.00 -6.30 2.53
CA ILE A 71 11.14 -7.04 1.59
C ILE A 71 10.70 -8.39 2.19
N ASP A 72 11.60 -9.10 2.89
CA ASP A 72 11.26 -10.35 3.56
C ASP A 72 10.21 -10.14 4.65
N MET A 73 10.26 -9.01 5.37
CA MET A 73 9.29 -8.63 6.40
C MET A 73 7.91 -8.25 5.86
N LEU A 74 7.80 -7.83 4.59
CA LEU A 74 6.50 -7.50 3.99
C LEU A 74 5.54 -8.69 3.95
N SER A 75 4.25 -8.42 4.05
CA SER A 75 3.20 -9.40 3.85
C SER A 75 3.05 -9.74 2.36
N THR A 76 2.78 -11.00 2.06
CA THR A 76 2.31 -11.42 0.73
C THR A 76 0.80 -11.15 0.54
N GLN A 77 0.14 -10.57 1.55
CA GLN A 77 -1.26 -10.19 1.52
C GLN A 77 -1.42 -8.72 1.10
N ASN A 78 -0.81 -8.37 -0.04
CA ASN A 78 -1.03 -7.11 -0.74
C ASN A 78 -0.33 -5.90 -0.09
N ASP A 79 0.86 -6.08 0.50
CA ASP A 79 1.79 -4.96 0.73
C ASP A 79 2.41 -4.53 -0.60
N LYS A 80 2.81 -3.27 -0.70
CA LYS A 80 3.55 -2.78 -1.86
C LYS A 80 4.91 -2.20 -1.50
N VAL A 81 5.84 -2.35 -2.45
CA VAL A 81 7.18 -1.80 -2.32
C VAL A 81 7.72 -1.28 -3.64
N GLY A 82 8.30 -0.09 -3.60
CA GLY A 82 9.09 0.51 -4.67
C GLY A 82 10.54 0.65 -4.22
N ILE A 83 11.45 0.82 -5.17
CA ILE A 83 12.88 0.99 -4.89
C ILE A 83 13.40 2.16 -5.72
N VAL A 84 14.15 3.06 -5.09
CA VAL A 84 14.86 4.17 -5.72
C VAL A 84 16.33 4.05 -5.36
N ALA A 85 17.17 3.81 -6.36
CA ALA A 85 18.63 3.84 -6.23
C ALA A 85 19.15 5.12 -6.88
N TYR A 86 19.82 5.97 -6.11
CA TYR A 86 20.17 7.33 -6.54
C TYR A 86 21.66 7.66 -6.29
N THR A 87 22.11 8.71 -6.96
CA THR A 87 23.44 9.36 -6.87
C THR A 87 23.20 10.87 -6.86
N ASP A 88 23.74 11.66 -7.79
CA ASP A 88 23.18 12.99 -8.11
C ASP A 88 21.95 12.91 -9.05
N VAL A 89 21.70 11.74 -9.63
CA VAL A 89 20.51 11.40 -10.42
C VAL A 89 19.91 10.06 -9.98
N VAL A 90 18.67 9.78 -10.38
CA VAL A 90 18.08 8.44 -10.24
C VAL A 90 18.79 7.49 -11.19
N GLN A 91 19.48 6.50 -10.65
CA GLN A 91 20.24 5.51 -11.44
C GLN A 91 19.33 4.38 -11.89
N ARG A 92 18.54 3.85 -10.95
CA ARG A 92 17.58 2.78 -11.21
C ARG A 92 16.40 2.95 -10.27
N GLU A 93 15.23 2.59 -10.75
CA GLU A 93 14.03 2.55 -9.93
C GLU A 93 13.15 1.35 -10.28
N LYS A 94 12.31 0.99 -9.32
CA LYS A 94 11.15 0.13 -9.50
C LYS A 94 9.96 0.90 -8.94
N ALA A 95 8.93 1.04 -9.77
CA ALA A 95 7.63 1.55 -9.34
C ALA A 95 7.07 0.71 -8.18
N LEU A 96 6.03 1.22 -7.52
CA LEU A 96 5.39 0.57 -6.39
C LEU A 96 4.71 -0.76 -6.82
N LEU A 97 5.37 -1.89 -6.56
CA LEU A 97 4.92 -3.22 -6.95
C LEU A 97 4.15 -3.90 -5.81
N ASN A 98 3.08 -4.60 -6.15
CA ASN A 98 2.28 -5.37 -5.20
C ASN A 98 2.94 -6.73 -4.92
N ILE A 99 3.14 -7.05 -3.64
CA ILE A 99 3.68 -8.33 -3.20
C ILE A 99 2.53 -9.30 -2.97
N THR A 100 2.46 -10.32 -3.83
CA THR A 100 1.44 -11.37 -3.76
C THR A 100 2.04 -12.75 -3.55
N SER A 101 3.36 -12.88 -3.72
CA SER A 101 4.08 -14.14 -3.64
C SER A 101 5.53 -13.96 -3.19
N GLU A 102 6.16 -15.05 -2.78
CA GLU A 102 7.60 -15.08 -2.50
C GLU A 102 8.44 -14.86 -3.78
N ALA A 103 7.88 -15.20 -4.96
CA ALA A 103 8.55 -14.94 -6.23
C ALA A 103 8.68 -13.43 -6.51
N ASP A 104 7.66 -12.63 -6.17
CA ASP A 104 7.69 -11.17 -6.29
C ASP A 104 8.80 -10.58 -5.40
N LYS A 105 8.93 -11.09 -4.17
CA LYS A 105 10.02 -10.72 -3.26
C LYS A 105 11.37 -11.07 -3.85
N GLN A 106 11.52 -12.27 -4.43
CA GLN A 106 12.78 -12.72 -5.03
C GLN A 106 13.18 -11.86 -6.24
N GLU A 107 12.23 -11.39 -7.06
CA GLU A 107 12.50 -10.47 -8.16
C GLU A 107 13.12 -9.16 -7.65
N LEU A 108 12.52 -8.57 -6.61
CA LEU A 108 13.01 -7.34 -6.01
C LEU A 108 14.39 -7.50 -5.36
N LYS A 109 14.63 -8.63 -4.67
CA LYS A 109 15.95 -8.96 -4.11
C LYS A 109 17.00 -9.07 -5.22
N SER A 110 16.65 -9.70 -6.35
CA SER A 110 17.53 -9.80 -7.52
C SER A 110 17.79 -8.44 -8.18
N PHE A 111 16.80 -7.54 -8.19
CA PHE A 111 16.98 -6.16 -8.63
C PHE A 111 17.98 -5.42 -7.75
N ILE A 112 17.89 -5.59 -6.42
CA ILE A 112 18.82 -5.01 -5.43
C ILE A 112 20.25 -5.53 -5.64
N ASP A 113 20.42 -6.82 -5.95
CA ASP A 113 21.73 -7.41 -6.21
C ASP A 113 22.42 -6.78 -7.44
N GLY A 114 21.64 -6.33 -8.42
CA GLY A 114 22.13 -5.66 -9.62
C GLY A 114 22.38 -4.16 -9.47
N LEU A 115 22.30 -3.60 -8.26
CA LEU A 115 22.59 -2.17 -8.03
C LEU A 115 24.10 -1.92 -7.98
N ASN A 116 24.53 -0.89 -8.72
CA ASN A 116 25.92 -0.49 -8.82
C ASN A 116 26.10 0.94 -8.33
N ARG A 117 27.30 1.24 -7.83
CA ARG A 117 27.64 2.59 -7.37
C ARG A 117 27.98 3.51 -8.53
N GLY A 118 27.74 4.80 -8.35
CA GLY A 118 28.02 5.86 -9.31
C GLY A 118 28.67 7.08 -8.67
N ALA A 119 29.09 8.02 -9.51
CA ALA A 119 29.68 9.28 -9.07
C ALA A 119 28.62 10.22 -8.51
N TYR A 120 29.06 11.11 -7.61
CA TYR A 120 28.27 12.20 -7.05
C TYR A 120 27.05 11.76 -6.21
N THR A 121 26.53 12.70 -5.44
CA THR A 121 25.41 12.48 -4.51
C THR A 121 24.59 13.74 -4.35
N ASP A 122 23.29 13.65 -4.61
CA ASP A 122 22.29 14.64 -4.22
C ASP A 122 21.13 13.90 -3.53
N THR A 123 21.15 13.90 -2.20
CA THR A 123 20.13 13.25 -1.35
C THR A 123 18.70 13.72 -1.67
N SER A 124 18.53 14.96 -2.14
CA SER A 124 17.20 15.51 -2.47
C SER A 124 16.54 14.78 -3.65
N VAL A 125 17.34 14.25 -4.58
CA VAL A 125 16.86 13.54 -5.76
C VAL A 125 16.18 12.23 -5.38
N GLY A 126 16.82 11.44 -4.51
CA GLY A 126 16.27 10.17 -4.04
C GLY A 126 14.96 10.35 -3.28
N VAL A 127 14.90 11.31 -2.35
CA VAL A 127 13.70 11.58 -1.54
C VAL A 127 12.55 12.10 -2.41
N LYS A 128 12.83 13.04 -3.33
CA LYS A 128 11.82 13.57 -4.24
C LYS A 128 11.21 12.48 -5.12
N GLU A 129 12.05 11.60 -5.67
CA GLU A 129 11.57 10.50 -6.51
C GLU A 129 10.74 9.49 -5.71
N ALA A 130 11.14 9.19 -4.48
CA ALA A 130 10.39 8.28 -3.61
C ALA A 130 8.98 8.79 -3.30
N ILE A 131 8.84 10.10 -3.05
CA ILE A 131 7.54 10.74 -2.86
C ILE A 131 6.70 10.62 -4.12
N ARG A 132 7.28 10.87 -5.30
CA ARG A 132 6.58 10.75 -6.58
C ARG A 132 6.05 9.32 -6.78
N ILE A 133 6.88 8.31 -6.59
CA ILE A 133 6.48 6.90 -6.71
C ILE A 133 5.35 6.55 -5.74
N LEU A 134 5.41 7.02 -4.49
CA LEU A 134 4.34 6.81 -3.52
C LEU A 134 3.05 7.51 -3.95
N GLN A 135 3.10 8.76 -4.38
CA GLN A 135 1.92 9.51 -4.83
C GLN A 135 1.23 8.86 -6.03
N ASP A 136 2.01 8.36 -6.99
CA ASP A 136 1.49 7.69 -8.18
C ASP A 136 0.87 6.32 -7.87
N GLY A 137 1.32 5.65 -6.80
CA GLY A 137 0.99 4.25 -6.50
C GLY A 137 0.12 4.01 -5.25
N LYS A 138 -0.09 5.03 -4.40
CA LYS A 138 -0.74 4.90 -3.09
C LYS A 138 -2.17 4.39 -3.20
N ILE A 139 -2.52 3.44 -2.33
CA ILE A 139 -3.89 2.94 -2.19
C ILE A 139 -4.49 3.39 -0.85
N ALA A 140 -5.75 3.83 -0.87
CA ALA A 140 -6.50 4.05 0.36
C ALA A 140 -6.63 2.72 1.11
N GLY A 141 -6.18 2.65 2.37
CA GLY A 141 -6.07 1.36 3.05
C GLY A 141 -4.67 1.02 3.51
N HIS A 142 -3.65 1.69 2.97
CA HIS A 142 -2.24 1.36 3.16
C HIS A 142 -1.51 2.48 3.91
N ALA A 143 -0.57 2.10 4.78
CA ALA A 143 0.28 3.01 5.54
C ALA A 143 1.50 3.33 4.67
N PRO A 144 1.59 4.54 4.10
CA PRO A 144 2.73 4.90 3.27
C PRO A 144 3.96 5.10 4.16
N MET A 145 5.14 4.70 3.69
CA MET A 145 6.42 5.09 4.30
C MET A 145 7.57 5.14 3.30
N ILE A 146 8.57 5.96 3.60
CA ILE A 146 9.84 5.96 2.89
C ILE A 146 10.91 5.47 3.87
N VAL A 147 11.78 4.55 3.43
CA VAL A 147 12.95 4.12 4.20
C VAL A 147 14.20 4.46 3.40
N MET A 148 14.97 5.41 3.89
CA MET A 148 16.18 5.93 3.25
C MET A 148 17.44 5.34 3.90
N LEU A 149 18.36 4.84 3.09
CA LEU A 149 19.65 4.30 3.51
C LEU A 149 20.77 5.10 2.85
N ALA A 150 21.53 5.84 3.66
CA ALA A 150 22.53 6.79 3.16
C ALA A 150 23.60 7.14 4.21
N ASP A 151 24.67 7.80 3.79
CA ASP A 151 25.66 8.45 4.67
C ASP A 151 25.31 9.94 4.96
N GLY A 152 24.29 10.48 4.28
CA GLY A 152 23.79 11.83 4.46
C GLY A 152 24.70 12.94 3.91
N ASN A 153 25.76 12.61 3.18
CA ASN A 153 26.67 13.59 2.60
C ASN A 153 26.39 13.78 1.11
N ASN A 154 26.23 15.03 0.67
CA ASN A 154 26.16 15.33 -0.74
C ASN A 154 27.58 15.51 -1.32
N ASP A 155 27.78 15.04 -2.54
CA ASP A 155 28.96 15.30 -3.36
C ASP A 155 28.46 15.76 -4.74
N LEU A 156 28.22 17.06 -4.89
CA LEU A 156 27.54 17.58 -6.08
C LEU A 156 28.49 17.71 -7.27
N ASN A 157 27.98 17.36 -8.46
CA ASN A 157 28.72 17.52 -9.70
C ASN A 157 28.91 19.00 -10.05
N LYS A 158 30.12 19.52 -9.81
CA LYS A 158 30.50 20.92 -10.02
C LYS A 158 30.28 21.41 -11.46
N THR A 159 30.28 20.51 -12.45
CA THR A 159 30.09 20.89 -13.88
C THR A 159 28.64 21.25 -14.21
N THR A 160 27.69 20.77 -13.41
CA THR A 160 26.25 21.06 -13.61
C THR A 160 25.83 22.42 -13.07
N GLY A 161 26.68 23.08 -12.28
CA GLY A 161 26.32 24.29 -11.54
C GLY A 161 25.36 24.05 -10.37
N ARG A 162 25.05 22.79 -10.05
CA ARG A 162 24.24 22.40 -8.88
C ARG A 162 24.98 22.80 -7.60
N THR A 163 24.28 23.50 -6.71
CA THR A 163 24.82 23.99 -5.44
C THR A 163 24.12 23.35 -4.25
N GLU A 164 24.81 23.34 -3.11
CA GLU A 164 24.28 22.80 -1.85
C GLU A 164 22.98 23.49 -1.43
N SER A 165 22.93 24.83 -1.55
CA SER A 165 21.73 25.61 -1.25
C SER A 165 20.53 25.21 -2.11
N GLN A 166 20.72 24.79 -3.35
CA GLN A 166 19.61 24.34 -4.19
C GLN A 166 19.19 22.91 -3.81
N SER A 167 20.14 22.03 -3.46
CA SER A 167 19.83 20.70 -2.91
C SER A 167 19.03 20.78 -1.62
N ASP A 168 19.42 21.66 -0.70
CA ASP A 168 18.70 21.86 0.56
C ASP A 168 17.30 22.45 0.36
N GLN A 169 17.12 23.35 -0.61
CA GLN A 169 15.80 23.87 -0.98
C GLN A 169 14.88 22.79 -1.56
N ASP A 170 15.42 21.92 -2.41
CA ASP A 170 14.65 20.82 -2.99
C ASP A 170 14.31 19.76 -1.93
N MET A 171 15.25 19.45 -1.03
CA MET A 171 15.01 18.59 0.12
C MET A 171 13.92 19.15 1.03
N ALA A 172 13.96 20.44 1.36
CA ALA A 172 12.96 21.08 2.21
C ALA A 172 11.56 21.01 1.59
N LYS A 173 11.44 21.21 0.27
CA LYS A 173 10.17 21.04 -0.45
C LYS A 173 9.67 19.60 -0.39
N ALA A 174 10.54 18.64 -0.67
CA ALA A 174 10.22 17.22 -0.64
C ALA A 174 9.76 16.78 0.78
N VAL A 175 10.49 17.17 1.82
CA VAL A 175 10.14 16.90 3.22
C VAL A 175 8.79 17.52 3.60
N ALA A 176 8.52 18.76 3.18
CA ALA A 176 7.23 19.40 3.42
C ALA A 176 6.09 18.66 2.69
N GLU A 177 6.32 18.20 1.46
CA GLU A 177 5.36 17.43 0.69
C GLU A 177 5.05 16.06 1.32
N ALA A 178 6.09 15.35 1.77
CA ALA A 178 5.95 14.10 2.51
C ALA A 178 5.13 14.29 3.80
N LYS A 179 5.47 15.32 4.58
CA LYS A 179 4.73 15.69 5.80
C LYS A 179 3.25 15.98 5.51
N ASN A 180 2.97 16.81 4.50
CA ASN A 180 1.60 17.18 4.13
C ASN A 180 0.80 15.97 3.61
N SER A 181 1.48 15.00 3.01
CA SER A 181 0.87 13.77 2.50
C SER A 181 0.74 12.66 3.56
N GLY A 182 1.19 12.93 4.80
CA GLY A 182 1.21 11.97 5.90
C GLY A 182 2.15 10.79 5.65
N VAL A 183 3.28 11.03 4.96
CA VAL A 183 4.29 10.02 4.63
C VAL A 183 5.52 10.22 5.53
N PRO A 184 5.72 9.37 6.56
CA PRO A 184 6.93 9.39 7.35
C PRO A 184 8.14 8.92 6.54
N ILE A 185 9.29 9.57 6.74
CA ILE A 185 10.58 9.17 6.20
C ILE A 185 11.42 8.62 7.34
N TYR A 186 11.75 7.34 7.27
CA TYR A 186 12.70 6.70 8.17
C TYR A 186 14.08 6.73 7.55
N THR A 187 15.12 7.00 8.34
CA THR A 187 16.50 7.04 7.84
C THR A 187 17.35 6.00 8.56
N ILE A 188 18.21 5.31 7.81
CA ILE A 188 19.22 4.37 8.30
C ILE A 188 20.57 4.90 7.82
N GLY A 189 21.27 5.57 8.74
CA GLY A 189 22.59 6.14 8.52
C GLY A 189 23.67 5.06 8.51
N LEU A 190 24.32 4.85 7.37
CA LEU A 190 25.40 3.89 7.20
C LEU A 190 26.75 4.56 7.51
N ASN A 191 27.44 4.08 8.55
CA ASN A 191 28.53 4.84 9.19
C ASN A 191 29.82 4.02 9.39
N ALA A 192 30.18 3.16 8.44
CA ALA A 192 31.39 2.32 8.57
C ALA A 192 32.70 3.13 8.64
N ASP A 193 32.74 4.33 8.06
CA ASP A 193 33.91 5.21 8.03
C ASP A 193 33.90 6.34 9.07
N GLY A 194 32.83 6.44 9.87
CA GLY A 194 32.67 7.47 10.89
C GLY A 194 32.32 8.88 10.37
N LYS A 195 32.03 9.05 9.07
CA LYS A 195 31.78 10.35 8.43
C LYS A 195 30.31 10.67 8.20
N LEU A 196 29.40 9.90 8.80
CA LEU A 196 27.96 10.07 8.64
C LEU A 196 27.49 11.48 9.04
N ASN A 197 26.68 12.11 8.18
CA ASN A 197 25.96 13.33 8.52
C ASN A 197 24.67 13.02 9.28
N LYS A 198 24.83 12.74 10.58
CA LYS A 198 23.73 12.33 11.48
C LYS A 198 22.60 13.35 11.54
N ASN A 199 22.94 14.64 11.59
CA ASN A 199 21.96 15.71 11.76
C ASN A 199 21.05 15.83 10.54
N LYS A 200 21.62 15.80 9.32
CA LYS A 200 20.83 15.88 8.08
C LYS A 200 19.80 14.76 7.98
N LEU A 201 20.18 13.52 8.32
CA LEU A 201 19.26 12.38 8.32
C LEU A 201 18.22 12.44 9.44
N ALA A 202 18.60 12.92 10.63
CA ALA A 202 17.68 13.09 11.74
C ALA A 202 16.63 14.17 11.44
N ASP A 203 17.04 15.29 10.84
CA ASP A 203 16.16 16.40 10.48
C ASP A 203 15.07 15.98 9.47
N ILE A 204 15.43 15.18 8.47
CA ILE A 204 14.47 14.62 7.49
C ILE A 204 13.43 13.74 8.19
N ALA A 205 13.90 12.83 9.05
CA ALA A 205 13.02 11.90 9.74
C ALA A 205 12.08 12.63 10.71
N GLN A 206 12.62 13.53 11.53
CA GLN A 206 11.86 14.26 12.54
C GLN A 206 10.76 15.13 11.92
N GLN A 207 11.04 15.82 10.81
CA GLN A 207 10.07 16.70 10.16
C GLN A 207 8.88 15.96 9.56
N THR A 208 9.05 14.69 9.20
CA THR A 208 8.01 13.84 8.60
C THR A 208 7.34 12.89 9.58
N GLY A 209 7.77 12.87 10.85
CA GLY A 209 7.26 11.96 11.87
C GLY A 209 7.86 10.56 11.83
N GLY A 210 8.94 10.36 11.07
CA GLY A 210 9.74 9.13 11.07
C GLY A 210 10.80 9.11 12.19
N LYS A 211 11.60 8.05 12.20
CA LYS A 211 12.73 7.85 13.12
C LYS A 211 14.04 7.73 12.34
N SER A 212 15.13 8.21 12.93
CA SER A 212 16.48 8.09 12.39
C SER A 212 17.27 7.05 13.19
N PHE A 213 17.93 6.15 12.46
CA PHE A 213 18.78 5.08 12.99
C PHE A 213 20.18 5.21 12.41
N ILE A 214 21.16 4.63 13.10
CA ILE A 214 22.56 4.63 12.66
C ILE A 214 23.09 3.23 12.89
N THR A 215 23.80 2.69 11.90
CA THR A 215 24.48 1.41 12.06
C THR A 215 25.73 1.33 11.21
N SER A 216 26.64 0.48 11.64
CA SER A 216 27.80 0.01 10.88
C SER A 216 27.82 -1.52 10.78
N SER A 217 26.77 -2.22 11.24
CA SER A 217 26.68 -3.67 11.26
C SER A 217 25.34 -4.16 10.70
N ALA A 218 25.39 -5.23 9.90
CA ALA A 218 24.20 -5.94 9.48
C ALA A 218 23.44 -6.59 10.65
N ASP A 219 24.08 -6.73 11.81
CA ASP A 219 23.50 -7.32 13.02
C ASP A 219 22.44 -6.42 13.66
N ASP A 220 22.50 -5.09 13.44
CA ASP A 220 21.55 -4.14 14.04
C ASP A 220 20.24 -4.04 13.23
N LEU A 221 20.28 -4.43 11.96
CA LEU A 221 19.17 -4.28 11.01
C LEU A 221 17.85 -4.91 11.48
N PRO A 222 17.81 -6.13 12.05
CA PRO A 222 16.57 -6.72 12.53
C PRO A 222 15.82 -5.83 13.51
N ASN A 223 16.53 -5.20 14.44
CA ASN A 223 15.94 -4.31 15.44
C ASN A 223 15.50 -3.00 14.80
N ILE A 224 16.36 -2.39 13.97
CA ILE A 224 16.05 -1.15 13.27
C ILE A 224 14.78 -1.31 12.43
N LEU A 225 14.68 -2.37 11.63
CA LEU A 225 13.53 -2.61 10.77
C LEU A 225 12.27 -2.95 11.58
N SER A 226 12.40 -3.74 12.65
CA SER A 226 11.27 -4.02 13.57
C SER A 226 10.71 -2.72 14.18
N GLU A 227 11.59 -1.81 14.59
CA GLU A 227 11.22 -0.48 15.09
C GLU A 227 10.55 0.41 14.04
N ILE A 228 11.00 0.35 12.78
CA ILE A 228 10.38 1.06 11.65
C ILE A 228 8.95 0.55 11.43
N PHE A 229 8.77 -0.77 11.28
CA PHE A 229 7.44 -1.36 11.11
C PHE A 229 6.53 -1.08 12.30
N ALA A 230 7.04 -1.22 13.52
CA ALA A 230 6.26 -0.93 14.73
C ALA A 230 5.85 0.54 14.80
N SER A 231 6.75 1.46 14.49
CA SER A 231 6.44 2.89 14.43
C SER A 231 5.40 3.21 13.38
N ASN A 232 5.52 2.67 12.17
CA ASN A 232 4.67 3.02 11.03
C ASN A 232 3.26 2.43 11.15
N LEU A 233 3.16 1.19 11.67
CA LEU A 233 1.90 0.47 11.83
C LEU A 233 1.27 0.65 13.23
N LYS A 234 1.84 1.53 14.07
CA LYS A 234 1.41 1.78 15.46
C LYS A 234 1.38 0.48 16.31
N LEU A 235 2.37 -0.37 16.11
CA LEU A 235 2.60 -1.59 16.88
C LEU A 235 3.64 -1.32 17.97
N LYS A 236 3.80 -2.27 18.88
CA LYS A 236 4.84 -2.27 19.91
C LYS A 236 5.69 -3.52 19.73
N VAL A 237 7.01 -3.35 19.79
CA VAL A 237 7.94 -4.49 19.81
C VAL A 237 7.81 -5.18 21.16
N VAL A 238 7.56 -6.48 21.15
CA VAL A 238 7.51 -7.32 22.35
C VAL A 238 8.84 -8.07 22.45
N PRO A 239 9.76 -7.66 23.33
CA PRO A 239 10.99 -8.41 23.54
C PRO A 239 10.66 -9.75 24.20
N LEU A 240 11.29 -10.82 23.70
CA LEU A 240 11.30 -12.14 24.34
C LEU A 240 12.61 -12.36 25.06
N GLN A 241 12.71 -13.50 25.77
CA GLN A 241 13.89 -13.83 26.55
C GLN A 241 15.13 -13.95 25.65
N SER A 242 16.15 -13.15 25.94
CA SER A 242 17.50 -13.33 25.40
C SER A 242 18.12 -14.61 25.97
N ILE A 243 18.69 -15.44 25.11
CA ILE A 243 19.31 -16.71 25.50
C ILE A 243 20.77 -16.76 25.06
N THR A 244 21.64 -17.26 25.93
CA THR A 244 22.98 -17.69 25.52
C THR A 244 22.88 -19.13 25.03
N ALA A 245 23.24 -19.36 23.77
CA ALA A 245 23.13 -20.66 23.16
C ALA A 245 24.13 -21.65 23.77
N ASN A 246 23.65 -22.85 24.10
CA ASN A 246 24.45 -23.94 24.67
C ASN A 246 24.80 -25.04 23.65
N GLY A 247 24.49 -24.82 22.37
CA GLY A 247 24.67 -25.80 21.29
C GLY A 247 23.54 -26.84 21.16
N ASN A 248 22.54 -26.81 22.04
CA ASN A 248 21.31 -27.63 21.97
C ASN A 248 20.08 -26.76 21.71
N TYR A 249 18.93 -27.40 21.51
CA TYR A 249 17.66 -26.70 21.43
C TYR A 249 17.26 -26.16 22.81
N GLN A 250 16.92 -24.88 22.86
CA GLN A 250 16.42 -24.17 24.03
C GLN A 250 15.00 -23.66 23.72
N ASP A 251 14.08 -23.90 24.65
CA ASP A 251 12.68 -23.50 24.50
C ASP A 251 12.51 -22.00 24.82
N VAL A 252 11.77 -21.31 23.96
CA VAL A 252 11.32 -19.93 24.13
C VAL A 252 9.80 -19.91 23.91
N THR A 253 9.07 -19.40 24.88
CA THR A 253 7.61 -19.28 24.78
C THR A 253 7.24 -18.02 23.99
N VAL A 254 6.41 -18.19 22.97
CA VAL A 254 5.82 -17.12 22.16
C VAL A 254 4.32 -17.13 22.40
N THR A 255 3.82 -16.18 23.19
CA THR A 255 2.38 -16.10 23.52
C THR A 255 1.65 -15.24 22.50
N VAL A 256 0.76 -15.86 21.72
CA VAL A 256 -0.15 -15.17 20.79
C VAL A 256 -1.40 -14.75 21.57
N PRO A 257 -1.72 -13.45 21.68
CA PRO A 257 -2.69 -12.96 22.66
C PRO A 257 -4.15 -13.26 22.34
N ASN A 258 -4.51 -13.39 21.06
CA ASN A 258 -5.89 -13.60 20.59
C ASN A 258 -5.91 -13.99 19.11
N ASP A 259 -7.07 -14.40 18.62
CA ASP A 259 -7.29 -14.84 17.23
C ASP A 259 -7.35 -13.67 16.22
N SER A 260 -7.32 -12.41 16.69
CA SER A 260 -7.30 -11.23 15.82
C SER A 260 -5.90 -10.93 15.23
N VAL A 261 -4.87 -11.70 15.62
CA VAL A 261 -3.51 -11.60 15.07
C VAL A 261 -3.48 -12.12 13.63
N LEU A 262 -3.10 -11.26 12.68
CA LEU A 262 -2.94 -11.66 11.28
C LEU A 262 -1.56 -12.24 10.99
N GLU A 263 -0.52 -11.65 11.58
CA GLU A 263 0.86 -12.11 11.40
C GLU A 263 1.64 -11.94 12.70
N ALA A 264 2.44 -12.93 13.05
CA ALA A 264 3.46 -12.81 14.11
C ALA A 264 4.85 -12.86 13.47
N ASN A 265 5.55 -11.73 13.52
CA ASN A 265 6.92 -11.58 13.02
C ASN A 265 7.88 -11.80 14.18
N ILE A 266 8.63 -12.90 14.12
CA ILE A 266 9.63 -13.29 15.11
C ILE A 266 11.00 -13.04 14.49
N SER A 267 11.70 -12.03 14.99
CA SER A 267 13.07 -11.70 14.62
C SER A 267 14.02 -12.37 15.59
N ILE A 268 14.85 -13.29 15.11
CA ILE A 268 15.86 -14.01 15.89
C ILE A 268 17.24 -13.51 15.45
N MET A 269 17.89 -12.75 16.31
CA MET A 269 19.19 -12.15 16.09
C MET A 269 20.26 -13.02 16.73
N SER A 270 21.35 -13.25 15.99
CA SER A 270 22.44 -14.14 16.42
C SER A 270 23.64 -13.85 15.52
N SER A 271 24.88 -14.02 16.03
CA SER A 271 26.06 -13.81 15.18
C SER A 271 26.17 -14.84 14.04
N LYS A 272 25.38 -15.92 14.11
CA LYS A 272 25.29 -16.97 13.10
C LYS A 272 23.84 -17.44 12.89
N PRO A 273 23.50 -18.01 11.72
CA PRO A 273 22.17 -18.55 11.50
C PRO A 273 21.82 -19.62 12.54
N VAL A 274 20.60 -19.53 13.08
CA VAL A 274 20.07 -20.50 14.04
C VAL A 274 19.24 -21.59 13.36
N ASP A 275 19.15 -22.75 14.01
CA ASP A 275 18.14 -23.77 13.73
C ASP A 275 16.92 -23.57 14.61
N VAL A 276 15.74 -23.79 14.05
CA VAL A 276 14.46 -23.55 14.73
C VAL A 276 13.50 -24.71 14.57
N ARG A 277 12.74 -24.99 15.63
CA ARG A 277 11.56 -25.85 15.62
C ARG A 277 10.41 -25.09 16.25
N LEU A 278 9.19 -25.36 15.79
CA LEU A 278 8.00 -24.69 16.29
C LEU A 278 6.97 -25.74 16.68
N ILE A 279 6.39 -25.57 17.87
CA ILE A 279 5.31 -26.39 18.39
C ILE A 279 4.13 -25.47 18.68
N ASP A 280 2.96 -25.83 18.17
CA ASP A 280 1.72 -25.06 18.38
C ASP A 280 1.16 -25.24 19.79
N PRO A 281 0.18 -24.41 20.21
CA PRO A 281 -0.43 -24.51 21.55
C PRO A 281 -1.10 -25.86 21.83
N SER A 282 -1.44 -26.62 20.79
CA SER A 282 -1.99 -27.98 20.90
C SER A 282 -0.91 -29.06 21.05
N GLY A 283 0.38 -28.70 21.06
CA GLY A 283 1.52 -29.60 21.22
C GLY A 283 2.02 -30.23 19.92
N ASN A 284 1.51 -29.81 18.75
CA ASN A 284 1.93 -30.37 17.47
C ASN A 284 3.14 -29.63 16.89
N THR A 285 4.13 -30.37 16.40
CA THR A 285 5.25 -29.78 15.67
C THR A 285 4.80 -29.25 14.31
N LYS A 286 5.15 -27.99 13.98
CA LYS A 286 4.88 -27.39 12.68
C LYS A 286 6.08 -27.54 11.73
N PRO A 287 5.84 -27.89 10.45
CA PRO A 287 6.89 -27.85 9.43
C PRO A 287 7.33 -26.42 9.13
N ILE A 288 8.64 -26.26 8.89
CA ILE A 288 9.27 -24.96 8.59
C ILE A 288 10.22 -25.15 7.40
N PRO A 289 10.04 -24.42 6.27
CA PRO A 289 8.89 -23.56 5.98
C PRO A 289 7.62 -24.37 5.67
N SER A 290 6.46 -23.71 5.76
CA SER A 290 5.15 -24.23 5.34
C SER A 290 4.27 -23.07 4.82
N SER A 291 3.03 -23.34 4.43
CA SER A 291 2.11 -22.28 3.97
C SER A 291 1.84 -21.22 5.03
N ASP A 292 1.88 -21.60 6.31
CA ASP A 292 1.48 -20.74 7.43
C ASP A 292 2.68 -20.34 8.30
N VAL A 293 3.88 -20.89 8.02
CA VAL A 293 5.13 -20.59 8.72
C VAL A 293 6.23 -20.34 7.70
N LEU A 294 6.59 -19.07 7.50
CA LEU A 294 7.68 -18.67 6.63
C LEU A 294 8.97 -18.50 7.44
N LEU A 295 10.11 -18.80 6.82
CA LEU A 295 11.42 -18.63 7.43
C LEU A 295 12.39 -18.05 6.40
N SER A 296 12.91 -16.86 6.70
CA SER A 296 14.02 -16.25 5.98
C SER A 296 15.26 -16.28 6.84
N LYS A 297 16.41 -16.62 6.25
CA LYS A 297 17.71 -16.65 6.95
C LYS A 297 18.70 -15.75 6.24
N SER A 298 19.51 -15.04 7.02
CA SER A 298 20.71 -14.34 6.57
C SER A 298 21.89 -14.78 7.44
N LYS A 299 23.04 -14.13 7.29
CA LYS A 299 24.25 -14.38 8.09
C LYS A 299 24.07 -14.00 9.55
N SER A 300 23.31 -12.94 9.82
CA SER A 300 23.17 -12.29 11.14
C SER A 300 21.77 -12.41 11.75
N TYR A 301 20.82 -13.02 11.05
CA TYR A 301 19.45 -13.14 11.53
C TYR A 301 18.68 -14.32 10.93
N SER A 302 17.64 -14.74 11.65
CA SER A 302 16.55 -15.57 11.14
C SER A 302 15.23 -14.84 11.40
N LEU A 303 14.43 -14.63 10.37
CA LEU A 303 13.07 -14.08 10.46
C LEU A 303 12.08 -15.22 10.29
N MET A 304 11.28 -15.49 11.31
CA MET A 304 10.14 -16.40 11.22
C MET A 304 8.86 -15.59 11.19
N LYS A 305 7.98 -15.88 10.23
CA LYS A 305 6.65 -15.26 10.12
C LYS A 305 5.58 -16.33 10.25
N LEU A 306 4.70 -16.17 11.23
CA LEU A 306 3.50 -16.99 11.38
C LEU A 306 2.33 -16.26 10.75
N LEU A 307 1.61 -16.90 9.83
CA LEU A 307 0.42 -16.35 9.18
C LEU A 307 -0.82 -16.87 9.89
N LYS A 308 -1.67 -15.96 10.37
CA LYS A 308 -2.89 -16.23 11.15
C LYS A 308 -2.67 -17.29 12.25
N PRO A 309 -1.71 -17.07 13.17
CA PRO A 309 -1.44 -18.03 14.23
C PRO A 309 -2.65 -18.14 15.17
N VAL A 310 -2.91 -19.35 15.67
CA VAL A 310 -3.90 -19.56 16.73
C VAL A 310 -3.44 -18.91 18.03
N ALA A 311 -4.39 -18.40 18.82
CA ALA A 311 -4.12 -17.88 20.15
C ALA A 311 -3.51 -18.94 21.10
N GLY A 312 -2.69 -18.49 22.03
CA GLY A 312 -2.06 -19.32 23.07
C GLY A 312 -0.54 -19.37 23.00
N ASP A 313 0.04 -20.25 23.81
CA ASP A 313 1.49 -20.38 23.98
C ASP A 313 2.09 -21.32 22.93
N TRP A 314 2.83 -20.72 22.01
CA TRP A 314 3.68 -21.45 21.07
C TRP A 314 5.05 -21.71 21.70
N LYS A 315 5.62 -22.88 21.42
CA LYS A 315 6.98 -23.21 21.85
C LYS A 315 7.92 -23.14 20.66
N LEU A 316 8.75 -22.10 20.64
CA LEU A 316 9.83 -21.92 19.69
C LEU A 316 11.11 -22.53 20.29
N GLN A 317 11.62 -23.59 19.67
CA GLN A 317 12.90 -24.17 20.08
C GLN A 317 14.00 -23.62 19.17
N VAL A 318 14.98 -22.94 19.76
CA VAL A 318 16.10 -22.33 19.04
C VAL A 318 17.39 -23.05 19.38
N LYS A 319 18.19 -23.35 18.37
CA LYS A 319 19.53 -23.91 18.51
C LYS A 319 20.52 -23.02 17.76
N GLY A 320 21.35 -22.30 18.52
CA GLY A 320 22.47 -21.52 18.00
C GLY A 320 23.82 -22.17 18.28
N VAL A 321 24.88 -21.47 17.89
CA VAL A 321 26.26 -21.87 18.18
C VAL A 321 26.58 -21.65 19.65
N GLN A 322 27.33 -22.55 20.27
CA GLN A 322 27.66 -22.45 21.70
C GLN A 322 28.30 -21.09 22.05
N GLN A 323 27.84 -20.48 23.15
CA GLN A 323 28.20 -19.14 23.64
C GLN A 323 27.73 -17.96 22.79
N ASP A 324 27.01 -18.21 21.69
CA ASP A 324 26.41 -17.13 20.91
C ASP A 324 25.22 -16.52 21.67
N GLN A 325 25.10 -15.19 21.61
CA GLN A 325 23.97 -14.49 22.20
C GLN A 325 22.84 -14.45 21.19
N ILE A 326 21.65 -14.90 21.59
CA ILE A 326 20.46 -14.88 20.76
C ILE A 326 19.44 -13.95 21.38
N ASP A 327 19.08 -12.90 20.65
CA ASP A 327 18.02 -11.97 21.01
C ASP A 327 16.80 -12.22 20.13
N ILE A 328 15.61 -12.26 20.74
CA ILE A 328 14.38 -12.60 20.03
C ILE A 328 13.36 -11.49 20.26
N ASN A 329 12.90 -10.89 19.18
CA ASN A 329 11.88 -9.84 19.19
C ASN A 329 10.64 -10.29 18.43
N LEU A 330 9.49 -9.87 18.91
CA LEU A 330 8.19 -10.25 18.39
C LEU A 330 7.37 -9.00 18.04
N VAL A 331 6.83 -8.96 16.83
CA VAL A 331 5.90 -7.92 16.38
C VAL A 331 4.66 -8.58 15.80
N PHE A 332 3.50 -8.24 16.38
CA PHE A 332 2.21 -8.72 15.89
C PHE A 332 1.57 -7.70 14.95
N ASN A 333 1.11 -8.14 13.79
CA ASN A 333 0.30 -7.33 12.89
C ASN A 333 -1.19 -7.66 13.05
N TYR A 334 -2.03 -6.63 12.98
CA TYR A 334 -3.47 -6.71 13.21
C TYR A 334 -4.23 -5.84 12.21
N ASP A 335 -5.40 -6.31 11.76
CA ASP A 335 -6.35 -5.51 10.98
C ASP A 335 -7.43 -4.90 11.88
N LEU A 336 -7.00 -3.90 12.65
CA LEU A 336 -7.79 -3.23 13.69
C LEU A 336 -7.81 -1.72 13.47
N GLU A 337 -9.00 -1.16 13.54
CA GLU A 337 -9.27 0.28 13.59
C GLU A 337 -9.97 0.61 14.90
N LEU A 338 -9.66 1.76 15.49
CA LEU A 338 -10.42 2.28 16.62
C LEU A 338 -11.36 3.38 16.11
N LYS A 339 -12.65 3.25 16.41
CA LYS A 339 -13.66 4.24 16.04
C LYS A 339 -14.20 4.95 17.28
N LEU A 340 -14.50 6.23 17.13
CA LEU A 340 -15.23 7.04 18.10
C LEU A 340 -16.63 7.27 17.56
N ASP A 341 -17.66 6.98 18.36
CA ASP A 341 -19.02 7.40 18.03
C ASP A 341 -19.07 8.92 17.93
N ALA A 342 -19.61 9.43 16.83
CA ALA A 342 -19.70 10.86 16.60
C ALA A 342 -20.54 11.51 17.73
N PRO A 343 -19.98 12.51 18.46
CA PRO A 343 -20.76 13.28 19.41
C PRO A 343 -21.97 13.92 18.71
N PRO A 344 -23.12 14.09 19.40
CA PRO A 344 -24.29 14.73 18.81
C PRO A 344 -23.95 16.11 18.22
N ALA A 345 -24.38 16.36 16.97
CA ALA A 345 -24.20 17.64 16.31
C ALA A 345 -25.14 18.70 16.89
N LYS A 346 -24.77 19.26 18.05
CA LYS A 346 -25.48 20.32 18.77
C LYS A 346 -24.51 21.44 19.17
N ALA A 347 -25.04 22.61 19.47
CA ALA A 347 -24.27 23.68 20.10
C ALA A 347 -23.96 23.27 21.55
N TYR A 348 -22.69 23.04 21.85
CA TYR A 348 -22.24 22.76 23.20
C TYR A 348 -22.00 24.06 23.97
N LYS A 349 -22.04 23.99 25.30
CA LYS A 349 -21.73 25.11 26.20
C LYS A 349 -20.80 24.66 27.31
N LYS A 350 -20.18 25.63 27.98
CA LYS A 350 -19.45 25.38 29.23
C LYS A 350 -20.33 24.62 30.23
N GLY A 351 -19.78 23.54 30.79
CA GLY A 351 -20.47 22.63 31.71
C GLY A 351 -21.26 21.50 31.04
N ASP A 352 -21.43 21.49 29.71
CA ASP A 352 -22.06 20.36 29.03
C ASP A 352 -21.18 19.11 29.11
N ALA A 353 -21.83 17.97 29.35
CA ALA A 353 -21.20 16.66 29.32
C ALA A 353 -21.30 16.03 27.93
N VAL A 354 -20.16 15.69 27.35
CA VAL A 354 -20.02 14.92 26.12
C VAL A 354 -19.88 13.45 26.50
N GLN A 355 -20.74 12.59 25.96
CA GLN A 355 -20.62 11.15 26.14
C GLN A 355 -19.65 10.58 25.12
N ILE A 356 -18.74 9.73 25.57
CA ILE A 356 -17.70 9.13 24.76
C ILE A 356 -17.95 7.64 24.71
N ARG A 357 -18.01 7.09 23.50
CA ARG A 357 -18.02 5.66 23.25
C ARG A 357 -17.10 5.37 22.08
N SER A 358 -16.11 4.52 22.29
CA SER A 358 -15.15 4.10 21.29
C SER A 358 -15.04 2.58 21.25
N TYR A 359 -14.80 1.99 20.08
CA TYR A 359 -14.75 0.54 19.92
C TYR A 359 -13.82 0.17 18.77
N LEU A 360 -13.27 -1.04 18.83
CA LEU A 360 -12.47 -1.60 17.76
C LEU A 360 -13.35 -2.15 16.64
N THR A 361 -12.88 -1.98 15.41
CA THR A 361 -13.45 -2.59 14.21
C THR A 361 -12.38 -3.31 13.40
N SER A 362 -12.75 -4.41 12.76
CA SER A 362 -11.97 -5.05 11.69
C SER A 362 -12.82 -5.08 10.44
N ASN A 363 -12.26 -4.73 9.28
CA ASN A 363 -13.02 -4.64 8.03
C ASN A 363 -14.34 -3.84 8.15
N ASN A 364 -14.30 -2.73 8.90
CA ASN A 364 -15.45 -1.88 9.26
C ASN A 364 -16.55 -2.53 10.12
N GLN A 365 -16.40 -3.78 10.56
CA GLN A 365 -17.33 -4.43 11.49
C GLN A 365 -16.81 -4.29 12.92
N GLN A 366 -17.69 -3.94 13.86
CA GLN A 366 -17.34 -3.89 15.27
C GLN A 366 -16.91 -5.27 15.77
N LEU A 367 -15.77 -5.31 16.43
CA LEU A 367 -15.25 -6.53 17.05
C LEU A 367 -15.94 -6.80 18.38
N GLN A 368 -16.22 -8.08 18.60
CA GLN A 368 -16.80 -8.63 19.84
C GLN A 368 -15.80 -9.52 20.60
N ASP A 369 -14.52 -9.43 20.25
CA ASP A 369 -13.43 -10.21 20.86
C ASP A 369 -13.11 -9.69 22.28
N GLN A 370 -13.78 -10.26 23.28
CA GLN A 370 -13.62 -9.83 24.68
C GLN A 370 -12.22 -10.06 25.24
N GLU A 371 -11.49 -11.08 24.75
CA GLU A 371 -10.12 -11.36 25.19
C GLU A 371 -9.16 -10.26 24.74
N LEU A 372 -9.35 -9.74 23.52
CA LEU A 372 -8.63 -8.58 23.02
C LEU A 372 -8.89 -7.35 23.90
N TYR A 373 -10.16 -7.05 24.23
CA TYR A 373 -10.48 -5.89 25.08
C TYR A 373 -9.95 -6.05 26.51
N ALA A 374 -9.95 -7.25 27.09
CA ALA A 374 -9.64 -7.47 28.51
C ALA A 374 -8.28 -6.89 28.96
N ASN A 375 -7.29 -6.85 28.06
CA ASN A 375 -5.93 -6.38 28.36
C ASN A 375 -5.67 -4.94 27.90
N MET A 376 -6.69 -4.22 27.42
CA MET A 376 -6.55 -2.87 26.89
C MET A 376 -6.89 -1.79 27.90
N ASN A 377 -6.13 -0.69 27.82
CA ASN A 377 -6.45 0.58 28.47
C ASN A 377 -6.78 1.62 27.40
N ALA A 378 -7.69 2.55 27.71
CA ALA A 378 -8.04 3.62 26.80
C ALA A 378 -8.11 4.98 27.51
N VAL A 379 -7.70 6.01 26.78
CA VAL A 379 -7.77 7.41 27.21
C VAL A 379 -8.41 8.26 26.12
N LEU A 380 -9.23 9.22 26.51
CA LEU A 380 -9.65 10.33 25.67
C LEU A 380 -8.60 11.44 25.78
N LYS A 381 -7.98 11.79 24.66
CA LYS A 381 -7.17 13.00 24.50
C LYS A 381 -8.07 14.12 24.04
N VAL A 382 -8.11 15.21 24.80
CA VAL A 382 -8.84 16.43 24.48
C VAL A 382 -7.85 17.55 24.29
N LYS A 383 -7.70 18.01 23.05
CA LYS A 383 -6.89 19.18 22.72
C LYS A 383 -7.80 20.39 22.62
N ASP A 384 -7.59 21.35 23.50
CA ASP A 384 -8.18 22.68 23.40
C ASP A 384 -7.46 23.44 22.29
N LEU A 385 -8.20 23.81 21.24
CA LEU A 385 -7.65 24.44 20.04
C LEU A 385 -7.37 25.93 20.25
N ASP A 386 -8.00 26.56 21.25
CA ASP A 386 -7.81 27.96 21.60
C ASP A 386 -6.58 28.14 22.49
N SER A 387 -6.43 27.31 23.53
CA SER A 387 -5.26 27.38 24.43
C SER A 387 -4.06 26.55 23.96
N GLY A 388 -4.28 25.60 23.05
CA GLY A 388 -3.28 24.64 22.59
C GLY A 388 -2.95 23.54 23.60
N THR A 389 -3.64 23.49 24.75
CA THR A 389 -3.40 22.50 25.81
C THR A 389 -4.08 21.17 25.51
N THR A 390 -3.45 20.05 25.90
CA THR A 390 -4.02 18.71 25.75
C THR A 390 -4.19 18.06 27.11
N ASN A 391 -5.41 17.60 27.41
CA ASN A 391 -5.75 16.85 28.61
C ASN A 391 -6.07 15.39 28.26
N GLU A 392 -5.73 14.46 29.15
CA GLU A 392 -6.09 13.05 29.01
C GLU A 392 -7.09 12.63 30.09
N VAL A 393 -8.16 11.94 29.68
CA VAL A 393 -9.20 11.42 30.56
C VAL A 393 -9.27 9.91 30.39
N PRO A 394 -9.05 9.11 31.45
CA PRO A 394 -9.21 7.65 31.39
C PRO A 394 -10.64 7.26 30.99
N LEU A 395 -10.76 6.28 30.09
CA LEU A 395 -12.03 5.68 29.72
C LEU A 395 -12.20 4.33 30.42
N LYS A 396 -13.45 3.97 30.71
CA LYS A 396 -13.81 2.67 31.26
C LYS A 396 -13.89 1.63 30.15
N ASN A 397 -13.25 0.49 30.35
CA ASN A 397 -13.36 -0.65 29.47
C ASN A 397 -14.58 -1.49 29.85
N GLU A 398 -15.55 -1.60 28.94
CA GLU A 398 -16.79 -2.38 29.12
C GLU A 398 -16.70 -3.80 28.53
N GLY A 399 -15.56 -4.19 27.97
CA GLY A 399 -15.31 -5.50 27.36
C GLY A 399 -15.64 -5.59 25.85
N ASP A 400 -16.40 -4.64 25.31
CA ASP A 400 -16.68 -4.52 23.86
C ASP A 400 -16.59 -3.07 23.35
N ALA A 401 -16.31 -2.12 24.25
CA ALA A 401 -16.17 -0.70 24.01
C ALA A 401 -15.45 0.00 25.17
N PHE A 402 -14.91 1.18 24.89
CA PHE A 402 -14.37 2.12 25.86
C PHE A 402 -15.35 3.29 26.03
N THR A 403 -15.81 3.55 27.26
CA THR A 403 -16.82 4.57 27.54
C THR A 403 -16.35 5.59 28.57
N GLY A 404 -16.91 6.78 28.52
CA GLY A 404 -16.62 7.83 29.49
C GLY A 404 -17.40 9.10 29.20
N SER A 405 -17.12 10.15 29.98
CA SER A 405 -17.71 11.46 29.74
C SER A 405 -16.68 12.55 29.95
N TYR A 406 -16.77 13.59 29.12
CA TYR A 406 -15.96 14.79 29.20
C TYR A 406 -16.83 16.00 29.45
N THR A 407 -16.54 16.77 30.50
CA THR A 407 -17.26 18.03 30.81
C THR A 407 -16.50 19.19 30.21
N ILE A 408 -17.17 20.02 29.42
CA ILE A 408 -16.57 21.15 28.73
C ILE A 408 -16.17 22.24 29.74
N PRO A 409 -14.88 22.57 29.87
CA PRO A 409 -14.42 23.50 30.90
C PRO A 409 -14.66 24.96 30.52
N ASP A 410 -14.54 25.32 29.24
CA ASP A 410 -14.60 26.69 28.74
C ASP A 410 -15.26 26.79 27.36
N GLU A 411 -15.54 28.01 26.90
CA GLU A 411 -16.21 28.28 25.63
C GLU A 411 -15.22 28.26 24.45
N HIS A 412 -14.52 27.14 24.27
CA HIS A 412 -13.50 26.97 23.24
C HIS A 412 -13.90 25.94 22.17
N ASP A 413 -13.05 25.78 21.16
CA ASP A 413 -13.11 24.64 20.25
C ASP A 413 -12.21 23.52 20.77
N TYR A 414 -12.71 22.28 20.72
CA TYR A 414 -12.00 21.12 21.23
C TYR A 414 -11.88 20.05 20.16
N GLU A 415 -10.72 19.41 20.10
CA GLU A 415 -10.45 18.22 19.30
C GLU A 415 -10.38 16.99 20.21
N LEU A 416 -11.22 16.00 19.92
CA LEU A 416 -11.36 14.77 20.68
C LEU A 416 -10.73 13.61 19.90
N THR A 417 -9.81 12.89 20.54
CA THR A 417 -9.22 11.66 20.00
C THR A 417 -9.20 10.60 21.09
N VAL A 418 -9.63 9.38 20.80
CA VAL A 418 -9.45 8.25 21.74
C VAL A 418 -8.21 7.47 21.35
N ARG A 419 -7.37 7.16 22.34
CA ARG A 419 -6.25 6.22 22.22
C ARG A 419 -6.56 4.99 23.05
N ALA A 420 -6.53 3.82 22.44
CA ALA A 420 -6.61 2.54 23.13
C ALA A 420 -5.33 1.73 22.88
N GLU A 421 -4.79 1.10 23.91
CA GLU A 421 -3.53 0.37 23.80
C GLU A 421 -3.46 -0.86 24.72
N GLU A 422 -2.68 -1.84 24.26
CA GLU A 422 -2.23 -2.98 25.05
C GLU A 422 -0.71 -3.16 24.93
N LYS A 423 -0.20 -4.35 25.28
CA LYS A 423 1.23 -4.67 25.28
C LYS A 423 1.84 -4.66 23.88
N SER A 424 1.11 -5.12 22.85
CA SER A 424 1.63 -5.36 21.49
C SER A 424 1.28 -4.27 20.48
N PHE A 425 0.30 -3.39 20.75
CA PHE A 425 -0.06 -2.31 19.84
C PHE A 425 -0.80 -1.15 20.53
N TYR A 426 -1.00 -0.06 19.79
CA TYR A 426 -1.98 0.96 20.13
C TYR A 426 -2.78 1.38 18.89
N ARG A 427 -3.99 1.90 19.10
CA ARG A 427 -4.85 2.50 18.07
C ARG A 427 -5.35 3.85 18.54
N GLU A 428 -5.49 4.75 17.59
CA GLU A 428 -6.03 6.09 17.83
C GLU A 428 -7.15 6.35 16.82
N THR A 429 -8.23 6.98 17.27
CA THR A 429 -9.33 7.40 16.40
C THR A 429 -8.89 8.56 15.52
N GLN A 430 -9.67 8.87 14.49
CA GLN A 430 -9.57 10.21 13.91
C GLN A 430 -9.99 11.27 14.93
N PRO A 431 -9.42 12.48 14.83
CA PRO A 431 -9.88 13.62 15.61
C PRO A 431 -11.32 13.98 15.23
N VAL A 432 -12.13 14.27 16.26
CA VAL A 432 -13.48 14.82 16.10
C VAL A 432 -13.53 16.17 16.80
N THR A 433 -13.94 17.21 16.07
CA THR A 433 -14.04 18.57 16.62
C THR A 433 -15.42 18.84 17.17
N ILE A 434 -15.48 19.46 18.35
CA ILE A 434 -16.70 20.04 18.93
C ILE A 434 -16.45 21.52 19.25
N SER A 435 -17.49 22.34 19.16
CA SER A 435 -17.40 23.77 19.48
C SER A 435 -18.33 24.11 20.64
N ALA A 436 -17.77 24.76 21.66
CA ALA A 436 -18.50 25.32 22.79
C ALA A 436 -18.59 26.86 22.74
N LYS A 437 -18.10 27.48 21.66
CA LYS A 437 -18.18 28.92 21.44
C LYS A 437 -19.63 29.33 21.25
N ALA A 438 -20.00 30.47 21.83
CA ALA A 438 -21.25 31.12 21.46
C ALA A 438 -21.25 31.33 19.94
N ALA A 439 -22.28 30.84 19.26
CA ALA A 439 -22.46 31.12 17.84
C ALA A 439 -22.38 32.64 17.66
N ALA A 440 -21.39 33.12 16.91
CA ALA A 440 -21.26 34.54 16.61
C ALA A 440 -22.60 35.00 16.04
N GLY A 441 -23.27 35.91 16.75
CA GLY A 441 -24.55 36.45 16.30
C GLY A 441 -24.40 36.91 14.86
N SER A 442 -25.17 36.32 13.95
CA SER A 442 -25.32 36.87 12.62
C SER A 442 -25.93 38.26 12.78
N GLY A 443 -25.10 39.29 12.66
CA GLY A 443 -25.53 40.66 12.53
C GLY A 443 -26.56 40.76 11.41
N THR A 444 -27.67 41.40 11.74
CA THR A 444 -28.77 41.75 10.86
C THR A 444 -28.24 42.48 9.63
N ASN A 445 -28.55 41.98 8.43
CA ASN A 445 -28.67 42.83 7.25
C ASN A 445 -30.10 42.72 6.73
N THR A 446 -30.74 43.88 6.72
CA THR A 446 -32.12 44.19 6.38
C THR A 446 -32.40 44.02 4.89
N GLY A 447 -33.54 43.38 4.60
CA GLY A 447 -34.52 43.87 3.62
C GLY A 447 -34.32 43.48 2.16
N THR A 448 -35.09 42.49 1.70
CA THR A 448 -36.09 42.76 0.65
C THR A 448 -37.27 41.80 0.81
N THR A 449 -38.45 42.38 0.69
CA THR A 449 -39.80 41.85 0.87
C THR A 449 -40.14 40.70 -0.08
N GLY A 450 -40.71 39.62 0.47
CA GLY A 450 -41.43 38.58 -0.27
C GLY A 450 -42.74 38.24 0.47
N PRO A 451 -43.92 38.32 -0.18
CA PRO A 451 -45.20 38.24 0.51
C PRO A 451 -45.62 36.80 0.84
N ALA A 452 -46.62 36.75 1.73
CA ALA A 452 -47.30 35.61 2.32
C ALA A 452 -47.44 34.33 1.47
N ALA A 453 -47.46 33.21 2.20
CA ALA A 453 -47.72 31.85 1.72
C ALA A 453 -48.92 31.73 0.77
N PRO A 454 -48.89 30.73 -0.13
CA PRO A 454 -49.97 29.75 -0.03
C PRO A 454 -49.58 28.28 -0.31
N ALA A 455 -50.33 27.41 0.39
CA ALA A 455 -50.88 26.11 -0.02
C ALA A 455 -49.96 24.98 -0.54
N GLU A 456 -50.12 23.82 0.11
CA GLU A 456 -49.65 22.49 -0.29
C GLU A 456 -49.82 22.21 -1.79
N LYS A 457 -48.73 21.84 -2.49
CA LYS A 457 -48.81 21.09 -3.75
C LYS A 457 -47.72 20.02 -3.88
N SER A 458 -48.23 18.78 -4.00
CA SER A 458 -47.71 17.56 -4.63
C SER A 458 -46.18 17.32 -4.71
N LYS A 459 -45.72 16.31 -3.96
CA LYS A 459 -44.38 15.70 -3.97
C LYS A 459 -44.07 14.83 -5.21
N LEU A 460 -44.37 15.28 -6.42
CA LEU A 460 -44.14 14.49 -7.65
C LEU A 460 -42.94 14.96 -8.48
N LEU A 461 -42.66 16.26 -8.57
CA LEU A 461 -41.50 16.77 -9.33
C LEU A 461 -40.11 16.41 -8.74
N PRO A 462 -39.86 16.47 -7.41
CA PRO A 462 -38.54 16.12 -6.87
C PRO A 462 -38.24 14.62 -6.99
N LEU A 463 -39.26 13.75 -7.00
CA LEU A 463 -39.09 12.30 -7.19
C LEU A 463 -38.70 11.94 -8.64
N ILE A 464 -39.22 12.67 -9.62
CA ILE A 464 -38.85 12.48 -11.03
C ILE A 464 -37.41 12.95 -11.30
N LEU A 465 -36.99 14.06 -10.68
CA LEU A 465 -35.60 14.55 -10.78
C LEU A 465 -34.60 13.65 -10.04
N LEU A 466 -34.97 13.08 -8.90
CA LEU A 466 -34.13 12.12 -8.17
C LEU A 466 -33.99 10.79 -8.94
N GLY A 467 -35.07 10.33 -9.58
CA GLY A 467 -35.05 9.16 -10.48
C GLY A 467 -34.17 9.38 -11.72
N LEU A 468 -34.25 10.57 -12.34
CA LEU A 468 -33.38 10.93 -13.47
C LEU A 468 -31.91 11.01 -13.08
N GLY A 469 -31.59 11.59 -11.91
CA GLY A 469 -30.21 11.63 -11.40
C GLY A 469 -29.62 10.25 -11.13
N LEU A 470 -30.43 9.34 -10.58
CA LEU A 470 -30.02 7.96 -10.30
C LEU A 470 -29.83 7.15 -11.59
N ILE A 471 -30.65 7.38 -12.62
CA ILE A 471 -30.47 6.79 -13.95
C ILE A 471 -29.17 7.30 -14.59
N VAL A 472 -28.86 8.60 -14.49
CA VAL A 472 -27.59 9.15 -15.03
C VAL A 472 -26.38 8.57 -14.31
N LEU A 473 -26.44 8.40 -12.98
CA LEU A 473 -25.37 7.78 -12.21
C LEU A 473 -25.21 6.29 -12.52
N LEU A 474 -26.29 5.55 -12.71
CA LEU A 474 -26.24 4.14 -13.13
C LEU A 474 -25.70 3.99 -14.56
N ILE A 475 -26.05 4.91 -15.46
CA ILE A 475 -25.48 4.95 -16.82
C ILE A 475 -23.98 5.25 -16.74
N ALA A 476 -23.55 6.22 -15.93
CA ALA A 476 -22.14 6.54 -15.74
C ALA A 476 -21.37 5.36 -15.11
N ALA A 477 -21.91 4.74 -14.07
CA ALA A 477 -21.33 3.54 -13.45
C ALA A 477 -21.24 2.37 -14.43
N TYR A 478 -22.26 2.18 -15.28
CA TYR A 478 -22.24 1.17 -16.34
C TYR A 478 -21.14 1.45 -17.38
N PHE A 479 -20.96 2.71 -17.80
CA PHE A 479 -19.89 3.08 -18.73
C PHE A 479 -18.49 2.95 -18.09
N ILE A 480 -18.33 3.32 -16.82
CA ILE A 480 -17.08 3.12 -16.05
C ILE A 480 -16.78 1.64 -15.92
N TRP A 481 -17.76 0.82 -15.52
CA TRP A 481 -17.60 -0.62 -15.41
C TRP A 481 -17.24 -1.26 -16.76
N LYS A 482 -17.86 -0.82 -17.86
CA LYS A 482 -17.55 -1.26 -19.21
C LYS A 482 -16.14 -0.83 -19.64
N ALA A 483 -15.69 0.36 -19.26
CA ALA A 483 -14.33 0.85 -19.53
C ALA A 483 -13.26 0.05 -18.74
N VAL A 484 -13.50 -0.21 -17.46
CA VAL A 484 -12.62 -1.04 -16.61
C VAL A 484 -12.56 -2.48 -17.12
N LYS A 485 -13.71 -3.07 -17.50
CA LYS A 485 -13.76 -4.42 -18.09
C LYS A 485 -13.00 -4.49 -19.42
N LYS A 486 -13.02 -3.41 -20.22
CA LYS A 486 -12.25 -3.33 -21.47
C LYS A 486 -10.74 -3.18 -21.20
N ALA A 487 -10.35 -2.37 -20.22
CA ALA A 487 -8.95 -2.15 -19.84
C ALA A 487 -8.30 -3.39 -19.22
N ASN A 488 -9.05 -4.19 -18.48
CA ASN A 488 -8.56 -5.40 -17.81
C ASN A 488 -8.72 -6.68 -18.64
N ARG A 489 -9.16 -6.58 -19.90
CA ARG A 489 -9.29 -7.75 -20.78
C ARG A 489 -7.90 -8.26 -21.15
N GLY A 490 -7.63 -9.54 -20.86
CA GLY A 490 -6.38 -10.19 -21.20
C GLY A 490 -6.29 -10.65 -22.65
N PHE A 491 -5.06 -10.94 -23.07
CA PHE A 491 -4.78 -11.58 -24.33
C PHE A 491 -4.56 -13.09 -24.12
N VAL A 492 -4.91 -13.85 -25.13
CA VAL A 492 -4.77 -15.31 -25.18
C VAL A 492 -4.01 -15.64 -26.46
N GLY A 493 -3.10 -16.61 -26.40
CA GLY A 493 -2.25 -17.00 -27.53
C GLY A 493 -0.81 -16.56 -27.42
N GLN A 494 -0.09 -16.71 -28.53
CA GLN A 494 1.29 -16.31 -28.69
C GLN A 494 1.51 -15.69 -30.07
N ILE A 495 2.51 -14.83 -30.16
CA ILE A 495 2.99 -14.28 -31.42
C ILE A 495 4.38 -14.85 -31.70
N VAL A 496 4.59 -15.31 -32.93
CA VAL A 496 5.90 -15.70 -33.44
C VAL A 496 6.46 -14.53 -34.23
N LEU A 497 7.69 -14.12 -33.89
CA LEU A 497 8.39 -13.02 -34.56
C LEU A 497 9.65 -13.52 -35.25
N GLU A 498 9.83 -13.12 -36.49
CA GLU A 498 11.10 -13.19 -37.21
C GLU A 498 11.43 -11.80 -37.75
N ILE A 499 12.71 -11.47 -37.78
CA ILE A 499 13.20 -10.21 -38.35
C ILE A 499 14.02 -10.59 -39.58
N ARG A 500 13.62 -10.05 -40.73
CA ARG A 500 14.39 -10.18 -41.96
C ARG A 500 15.17 -8.90 -42.20
N ASP A 501 16.45 -9.04 -42.49
CA ASP A 501 17.27 -7.93 -42.98
C ASP A 501 17.06 -7.78 -44.50
N GLU A 502 16.67 -6.59 -44.97
CA GLU A 502 16.37 -6.39 -46.40
C GLU A 502 17.65 -6.28 -47.25
N ASN A 503 18.80 -5.97 -46.63
CA ASN A 503 20.07 -5.89 -47.34
C ASN A 503 20.67 -7.29 -47.59
N THR A 504 20.58 -8.19 -46.60
CA THR A 504 21.17 -9.54 -46.71
C THR A 504 20.17 -10.64 -47.05
N GLY A 505 18.87 -10.39 -46.84
CA GLY A 505 17.81 -11.39 -46.94
C GLY A 505 17.79 -12.41 -45.79
N GLU A 506 18.71 -12.31 -44.83
CA GLU A 506 18.79 -13.21 -43.69
C GLU A 506 17.63 -12.99 -42.72
N LYS A 507 17.14 -14.09 -42.14
CA LYS A 507 16.08 -14.08 -41.14
C LYS A 507 16.61 -14.53 -39.79
N THR A 508 16.19 -13.86 -38.72
CA THR A 508 16.44 -14.33 -37.36
C THR A 508 15.67 -15.61 -37.08
N TYR A 509 16.14 -16.39 -36.10
CA TYR A 509 15.36 -17.52 -35.57
C TYR A 509 13.99 -17.07 -35.04
N PRO A 510 12.92 -17.89 -35.20
CA PRO A 510 11.59 -17.58 -34.71
C PRO A 510 11.57 -17.37 -33.19
N GLN A 511 11.06 -16.22 -32.75
CA GLN A 511 10.87 -15.92 -31.33
C GLN A 511 9.41 -16.06 -30.92
N TYR A 512 9.12 -16.95 -29.98
CA TYR A 512 7.79 -17.18 -29.44
C TYR A 512 7.52 -16.26 -28.26
N LYS A 513 6.52 -15.38 -28.38
CA LYS A 513 6.11 -14.42 -27.35
C LYS A 513 4.70 -14.74 -26.86
N LYS A 514 4.57 -15.23 -25.63
CA LYS A 514 3.27 -15.47 -25.00
C LYS A 514 2.57 -14.15 -24.71
N LEU A 515 1.26 -14.07 -24.99
CA LEU A 515 0.51 -12.84 -24.79
C LEU A 515 -0.19 -12.74 -23.43
N ASN A 516 -0.16 -13.82 -22.63
CA ASN A 516 -0.91 -13.93 -21.37
C ASN A 516 -0.51 -12.90 -20.30
N THR A 517 0.68 -12.31 -20.40
CA THR A 517 1.18 -11.24 -19.52
C THR A 517 0.66 -9.85 -19.87
N PHE A 518 0.10 -9.66 -21.08
CA PHE A 518 -0.45 -8.37 -21.50
C PHE A 518 -1.94 -8.23 -21.11
N ARG A 519 -2.37 -6.99 -20.87
CA ARG A 519 -3.75 -6.60 -20.53
C ARG A 519 -4.13 -5.30 -21.25
N GLY A 520 -5.36 -5.21 -21.74
CA GLY A 520 -5.91 -3.99 -22.34
C GLY A 520 -5.36 -3.65 -23.73
N LYS A 521 -4.10 -3.23 -23.82
CA LYS A 521 -3.38 -2.98 -25.08
C LYS A 521 -1.87 -3.17 -24.89
N PHE A 522 -1.16 -3.55 -25.94
CA PHE A 522 0.30 -3.57 -25.98
C PHE A 522 0.79 -3.16 -27.38
N ASN A 523 2.05 -2.76 -27.54
CA ASN A 523 2.62 -2.43 -28.85
C ASN A 523 3.67 -3.45 -29.31
N LEU A 524 3.98 -3.47 -30.60
CA LEU A 524 4.96 -4.40 -31.17
C LEU A 524 6.36 -4.19 -30.57
N HIS A 525 6.72 -2.95 -30.21
CA HIS A 525 8.01 -2.61 -29.60
C HIS A 525 8.24 -3.34 -28.27
N GLN A 526 7.19 -3.53 -27.46
CA GLN A 526 7.24 -4.33 -26.24
C GLN A 526 7.55 -5.80 -26.51
N LEU A 527 7.08 -6.38 -27.63
CA LEU A 527 7.44 -7.75 -28.02
C LEU A 527 8.88 -7.86 -28.51
N LEU A 528 9.41 -6.79 -29.08
CA LEU A 528 10.80 -6.62 -29.52
C LEU A 528 11.73 -6.13 -28.39
N GLN A 529 11.30 -6.29 -27.12
CA GLN A 529 12.11 -5.98 -25.93
C GLN A 529 12.56 -4.52 -25.83
N LEU A 530 11.82 -3.60 -26.46
CA LEU A 530 12.09 -2.16 -26.44
C LEU A 530 13.47 -1.79 -27.02
N ALA A 531 14.03 -2.60 -27.93
CA ALA A 531 15.31 -2.30 -28.55
C ALA A 531 15.22 -0.96 -29.35
N PRO A 532 16.16 -0.01 -29.15
CA PRO A 532 16.08 1.33 -29.75
C PRO A 532 15.96 1.32 -31.28
N GLU A 533 16.56 0.35 -31.96
CA GLU A 533 16.49 0.22 -33.42
C GLU A 533 15.08 -0.07 -33.95
N PHE A 534 14.16 -0.54 -33.12
CA PHE A 534 12.77 -0.83 -33.50
C PHE A 534 11.77 0.18 -32.95
N ALA A 535 12.22 1.39 -32.58
CA ALA A 535 11.38 2.40 -31.93
C ALA A 535 10.08 2.68 -32.70
N GLU A 536 10.10 2.73 -34.04
CA GLU A 536 8.90 2.99 -34.84
C GLU A 536 7.80 1.92 -34.68
N THR A 537 8.13 0.72 -34.19
CA THR A 537 7.15 -0.33 -33.94
C THR A 537 6.22 -0.03 -32.75
N ASP A 538 6.47 1.05 -32.00
CA ASP A 538 5.57 1.53 -30.94
C ASP A 538 4.20 1.97 -31.47
N LYS A 539 4.14 2.34 -32.76
CA LYS A 539 2.91 2.73 -33.48
C LYS A 539 2.01 1.55 -33.85
N VAL A 540 2.53 0.31 -33.81
CA VAL A 540 1.76 -0.91 -34.06
C VAL A 540 1.18 -1.43 -32.75
N VAL A 541 -0.11 -1.23 -32.54
CA VAL A 541 -0.81 -1.49 -31.28
C VAL A 541 -1.78 -2.67 -31.40
N PHE A 542 -1.68 -3.60 -30.46
CA PHE A 542 -2.56 -4.75 -30.32
C PHE A 542 -3.59 -4.52 -29.22
N THR A 543 -4.83 -4.95 -29.45
CA THR A 543 -5.93 -4.94 -28.49
C THR A 543 -6.69 -6.26 -28.50
N PRO A 544 -7.30 -6.72 -27.39
CA PRO A 544 -8.04 -7.97 -27.37
C PRO A 544 -9.27 -7.90 -28.29
N GLY A 545 -9.41 -8.88 -29.18
CA GLY A 545 -10.58 -9.08 -30.02
C GLY A 545 -11.62 -9.98 -29.36
N ASN A 546 -12.63 -10.40 -30.12
CA ASN A 546 -13.62 -11.39 -29.67
C ASN A 546 -13.13 -12.82 -29.95
N GLN A 547 -13.50 -13.78 -29.09
CA GLN A 547 -13.21 -15.23 -29.28
C GLN A 547 -11.72 -15.55 -29.55
N ASP A 548 -10.85 -15.30 -28.58
CA ASP A 548 -9.38 -15.54 -28.63
C ASP A 548 -8.62 -14.87 -29.80
N ARG A 549 -9.25 -13.91 -30.48
CA ARG A 549 -8.62 -13.12 -31.55
C ARG A 549 -7.93 -11.88 -31.00
N ILE A 550 -7.00 -11.33 -31.77
CA ILE A 550 -6.35 -10.06 -31.48
C ILE A 550 -6.60 -9.05 -32.60
N MET A 551 -6.73 -7.79 -32.24
CA MET A 551 -6.89 -6.68 -33.19
C MET A 551 -5.59 -5.90 -33.26
N VAL A 552 -5.04 -5.72 -34.46
CA VAL A 552 -3.88 -4.86 -34.71
C VAL A 552 -4.32 -3.53 -35.32
N ARG A 553 -3.75 -2.42 -34.85
CA ARG A 553 -3.91 -1.07 -35.39
C ARG A 553 -2.55 -0.46 -35.61
N SER A 554 -2.40 0.33 -36.66
CA SER A 554 -1.20 1.14 -36.86
C SER A 554 -1.54 2.53 -37.36
N THR A 555 -0.62 3.46 -37.20
CA THR A 555 -0.67 4.78 -37.83
C THR A 555 -0.42 4.65 -39.33
N LEU A 556 -0.91 5.61 -40.13
CA LEU A 556 -0.74 5.62 -41.60
C LEU A 556 0.73 5.57 -42.09
N GLU A 557 1.69 5.83 -41.20
CA GLU A 557 3.12 5.84 -41.51
C GLU A 557 3.75 4.44 -41.59
N ILE A 558 3.10 3.40 -41.07
CA ILE A 558 3.60 2.02 -41.14
C ILE A 558 2.64 1.15 -41.94
N THR A 559 3.09 0.74 -43.13
CA THR A 559 2.35 -0.19 -43.97
C THR A 559 2.41 -1.59 -43.35
N ILE A 560 1.26 -2.14 -43.01
CA ILE A 560 1.13 -3.55 -42.62
C ILE A 560 0.58 -4.32 -43.81
N GLU A 561 1.23 -5.43 -44.16
CA GLU A 561 0.76 -6.32 -45.20
C GLU A 561 0.27 -7.65 -44.63
N LYS A 562 -0.80 -8.18 -45.21
CA LYS A 562 -1.29 -9.54 -44.95
C LYS A 562 -1.36 -10.29 -46.27
N SER A 563 -0.70 -11.44 -46.34
CA SER A 563 -0.61 -12.23 -47.59
C SER A 563 -0.05 -11.44 -48.79
N GLY A 564 0.91 -10.53 -48.54
CA GLY A 564 1.57 -9.73 -49.59
C GLY A 564 0.75 -8.57 -50.15
N ARG A 565 -0.32 -8.15 -49.45
CA ARG A 565 -1.10 -6.96 -49.78
C ARG A 565 -1.19 -6.03 -48.58
N ALA A 566 -0.99 -4.74 -48.80
CA ALA A 566 -1.23 -3.73 -47.78
C ALA A 566 -2.68 -3.78 -47.29
N VAL A 567 -2.86 -3.73 -45.97
CA VAL A 567 -4.17 -3.80 -45.31
C VAL A 567 -4.41 -2.54 -44.51
N ASP A 568 -5.64 -2.01 -44.58
CA ASP A 568 -6.04 -0.89 -43.73
C ASP A 568 -6.15 -1.36 -42.28
N THR A 569 -5.30 -0.80 -41.42
CA THR A 569 -5.29 -1.08 -39.98
C THR A 569 -5.83 0.08 -39.16
N GLY A 570 -6.27 1.18 -39.77
CA GLY A 570 -6.81 2.36 -39.08
C GLY A 570 -8.11 2.05 -38.33
N SER A 571 -9.01 1.27 -38.92
CA SER A 571 -10.20 0.75 -38.23
C SER A 571 -9.90 -0.43 -37.27
N GLY A 572 -8.72 -1.02 -37.41
CA GLY A 572 -8.29 -2.25 -36.74
C GLY A 572 -8.49 -3.48 -37.62
N LEU A 573 -7.43 -4.25 -37.78
CA LEU A 573 -7.40 -5.53 -38.48
C LEU A 573 -7.48 -6.66 -37.47
N GLU A 574 -8.43 -7.57 -37.65
CA GLU A 574 -8.57 -8.77 -36.81
C GLU A 574 -7.63 -9.88 -37.29
N LEU A 575 -6.85 -10.44 -36.36
CA LEU A 575 -5.97 -11.59 -36.59
C LEU A 575 -6.58 -12.86 -36.00
N LYS A 576 -6.68 -13.87 -36.86
CA LYS A 576 -7.11 -15.23 -36.56
C LYS A 576 -5.89 -16.14 -36.40
N ASN A 577 -6.11 -17.33 -35.86
CA ASN A 577 -5.05 -18.33 -35.73
C ASN A 577 -4.38 -18.61 -37.09
N GLY A 578 -3.05 -18.55 -37.13
CA GLY A 578 -2.23 -18.75 -38.33
C GLY A 578 -2.14 -17.52 -39.24
N ASP A 579 -2.77 -16.39 -38.91
CA ASP A 579 -2.63 -15.17 -39.69
C ASP A 579 -1.20 -14.64 -39.60
N ARG A 580 -0.64 -14.30 -40.76
CA ARG A 580 0.71 -13.75 -40.92
C ARG A 580 0.68 -12.31 -41.40
N LEU A 581 1.48 -11.47 -40.77
CA LEU A 581 1.71 -10.09 -41.15
C LEU A 581 3.16 -9.86 -41.53
N THR A 582 3.35 -8.98 -42.49
CA THR A 582 4.65 -8.44 -42.89
C THR A 582 4.63 -6.95 -42.60
N ILE A 583 5.60 -6.47 -41.82
CA ILE A 583 5.67 -5.09 -41.35
C ILE A 583 7.06 -4.55 -41.72
N PRO A 584 7.23 -3.98 -42.93
CA PRO A 584 8.47 -3.33 -43.33
C PRO A 584 8.74 -2.11 -42.45
N LEU A 585 10.00 -1.97 -42.02
CA LEU A 585 10.47 -0.89 -41.16
C LEU A 585 11.26 0.12 -41.98
N ALA A 586 10.77 1.36 -42.06
CA ALA A 586 11.35 2.40 -42.90
C ALA A 586 12.64 2.98 -42.29
N SER A 587 12.77 2.94 -40.96
CA SER A 587 13.93 3.51 -40.28
C SER A 587 15.17 2.62 -40.28
N VAL A 588 15.04 1.32 -40.55
CA VAL A 588 16.12 0.33 -40.27
C VAL A 588 16.31 -0.79 -41.30
N ASP A 589 15.87 -0.65 -42.55
CA ASP A 589 16.04 -1.64 -43.64
C ASP A 589 15.76 -3.09 -43.21
N LYS A 590 14.74 -3.28 -42.38
CA LYS A 590 14.35 -4.58 -41.82
C LYS A 590 12.86 -4.77 -41.98
N THR A 591 12.42 -6.02 -42.03
CA THR A 591 11.00 -6.37 -42.05
C THR A 591 10.68 -7.30 -40.90
N ILE A 592 9.66 -6.96 -40.11
CA ILE A 592 9.13 -7.84 -39.08
C ILE A 592 8.09 -8.77 -39.70
N LEU A 593 8.32 -10.07 -39.58
CA LEU A 593 7.37 -11.11 -39.92
C LEU A 593 6.71 -11.60 -38.63
N LEU A 594 5.39 -11.57 -38.61
CA LEU A 594 4.59 -11.84 -37.42
C LEU A 594 3.56 -12.91 -37.73
N GLU A 595 3.50 -13.98 -36.94
CA GLU A 595 2.43 -14.98 -37.00
C GLU A 595 1.68 -15.04 -35.66
N PHE A 596 0.35 -14.99 -35.71
CA PHE A 596 -0.50 -15.13 -34.51
C PHE A 596 -0.96 -16.58 -34.33
N ILE A 597 -0.74 -17.13 -33.14
CA ILE A 597 -1.17 -18.48 -32.75
C ILE A 597 -2.13 -18.38 -31.56
N SER A 598 -3.37 -18.84 -31.75
CA SER A 598 -4.42 -18.91 -30.71
C SER A 598 -4.22 -20.14 -29.80
N VAL A 599 -4.77 -20.11 -28.58
CA VAL A 599 -4.78 -21.27 -27.65
C VAL A 599 -5.85 -22.29 -28.00
N ASN A 600 -6.97 -21.85 -28.59
CA ASN A 600 -8.01 -22.71 -29.12
C ASN A 600 -7.89 -22.72 -30.65
N SER A 601 -7.31 -23.79 -31.18
CA SER A 601 -7.25 -24.10 -32.62
C SER A 601 -8.38 -25.05 -33.02
#